data_AF-A0A2R7RIX6-F1
#
_entry.id   AF-A0A2R7RIX6-F1
#
_cell.length_a   1.000
_cell.length_b   1.000
_cell.length_c   1.000
_cell.angle_alpha   90.00
_cell.angle_beta   90.00
_cell.angle_gamma   90.00
#
_symmetry.space_group_name_H-M   'P 1'
#
loop_
_entity.id
_entity.type
_entity.pdbx_description
1 polymer ?
#
loop_
_entity_poly.entity_id
_entity_poly.type
_entity_poly.pdbx_seq_one_letter_code
_entity_poly.pdbx_strand_id
1 'polypeptide(L)'
;MIPEAEQPEQTAGDAPRVEPVPAKRRAGIPAWRTGKPDVFLAAAVDFARTAIEGITAPSDIGAHLAAKSEGDRLVTHLFESKLPGYQGWQWYAVLTRNSRSKVVTVSELGLLPSEDSILSPEWVPWAERVRPEDSREAEEEESPA
;
A
#
# COMPACT_ATOMS: atom_id res chain seq x y z
N MET A 1 -39.26 -10.96 -61.99
CA MET A 1 -39.08 -11.91 -60.88
C MET A 1 -37.59 -12.02 -60.59
N ILE A 2 -37.06 -11.12 -59.74
CA ILE A 2 -36.02 -11.31 -58.70
C ILE A 2 -36.18 -10.07 -57.77
N PRO A 3 -36.37 -10.19 -56.44
CA PRO A 3 -36.36 -9.03 -55.55
C PRO A 3 -34.92 -8.72 -55.13
N GLU A 4 -34.50 -7.45 -55.21
CA GLU A 4 -33.21 -7.03 -54.68
C GLU A 4 -33.38 -6.57 -53.24
N ALA A 5 -32.63 -7.22 -52.34
CA ALA A 5 -32.78 -7.15 -50.90
C ALA A 5 -32.43 -5.76 -50.35
N GLU A 6 -33.35 -5.22 -49.55
CA GLU A 6 -33.15 -4.05 -48.70
C GLU A 6 -32.10 -4.39 -47.63
N GLN A 7 -30.95 -3.71 -47.67
CA GLN A 7 -29.94 -3.81 -46.62
C GLN A 7 -30.39 -2.97 -45.43
N PRO A 8 -30.38 -3.48 -44.19
CA PRO A 8 -30.74 -2.68 -43.04
C PRO A 8 -29.60 -1.70 -42.75
N GLU A 9 -29.93 -0.41 -42.80
CA GLU A 9 -29.06 0.69 -42.38
C GLU A 9 -28.80 0.54 -40.87
N GLN A 10 -27.62 0.03 -40.54
CA GLN A 10 -27.20 -0.16 -39.16
C GLN A 10 -26.82 1.21 -38.61
N THR A 11 -27.78 1.87 -37.97
CA THR A 11 -27.52 3.05 -37.13
C THR A 11 -26.66 2.59 -35.95
N ALA A 12 -25.35 2.65 -36.11
CA ALA A 12 -24.41 2.48 -35.01
C ALA A 12 -24.61 3.66 -34.05
N GLY A 13 -25.42 3.43 -33.02
CA GLY A 13 -25.62 4.37 -31.94
C GLY A 13 -24.27 4.73 -31.32
N ASP A 14 -23.97 6.03 -31.33
CA ASP A 14 -22.87 6.65 -30.61
C ASP A 14 -23.16 6.50 -29.10
N ALA A 15 -22.72 5.39 -28.52
CA ALA A 15 -22.70 5.23 -27.08
C ALA A 15 -21.52 6.06 -26.54
N PRO A 16 -21.74 6.97 -25.58
CA PRO A 16 -20.66 7.81 -25.08
C PRO A 16 -19.57 6.93 -24.48
N ARG A 17 -18.36 7.05 -25.03
CA ARG A 17 -17.16 6.45 -24.48
C ARG A 17 -16.93 7.04 -23.10
N VAL A 18 -17.34 6.31 -22.06
CA VAL A 18 -17.01 6.66 -20.68
C VAL A 18 -15.51 6.52 -20.55
N GLU A 19 -14.80 7.65 -20.56
CA GLU A 19 -13.39 7.65 -20.21
C GLU A 19 -13.24 7.15 -18.77
N PRO A 20 -12.37 6.16 -18.51
CA PRO A 20 -12.22 5.62 -17.17
C PRO A 20 -11.71 6.73 -16.26
N VAL A 21 -12.54 7.12 -15.28
CA VAL A 21 -12.13 8.02 -14.22
C VAL A 21 -10.96 7.34 -13.50
N PRO A 22 -9.78 7.98 -13.40
CA PRO A 22 -8.63 7.36 -12.76
C PRO A 22 -9.00 7.04 -11.31
N ALA A 23 -8.88 5.76 -10.94
CA ALA A 23 -9.12 5.34 -9.58
C ALA A 23 -8.22 6.17 -8.64
N LYS A 24 -8.82 6.84 -7.66
CA LYS A 24 -8.05 7.57 -6.64
C LYS A 24 -7.13 6.56 -5.96
N ARG A 25 -5.82 6.85 -5.95
CA ARG A 25 -4.85 6.02 -5.22
C ARG A 25 -5.28 5.97 -3.76
N ARG A 26 -5.42 4.76 -3.22
CA ARG A 26 -5.75 4.58 -1.80
C ARG A 26 -4.60 5.16 -0.99
N ALA A 27 -4.93 6.06 -0.07
CA ALA A 27 -3.94 6.68 0.80
C ALA A 27 -3.13 5.60 1.55
N GLY A 28 -1.82 5.79 1.63
CA GLY A 28 -0.91 4.88 2.34
C GLY A 28 -0.29 3.76 1.50
N ILE A 29 -0.85 3.40 0.33
CA ILE A 29 -0.23 2.37 -0.53
C ILE A 29 0.94 3.00 -1.31
N PRO A 30 2.16 2.42 -1.23
CA PRO A 30 3.33 2.94 -1.94
C PRO A 30 3.17 2.93 -3.46
N ALA A 31 3.66 3.98 -4.11
CA ALA A 31 3.81 4.03 -5.55
C ALA A 31 5.20 3.53 -5.95
N TRP A 32 5.29 2.27 -6.34
CA TRP A 32 6.56 1.65 -6.75
C TRP A 32 7.13 2.29 -8.03
N ARG A 33 8.44 2.49 -8.06
CA ARG A 33 9.14 2.92 -9.28
C ARG A 33 9.16 1.77 -10.28
N THR A 34 8.93 2.09 -11.55
CA THR A 34 9.03 1.11 -12.63
C THR A 34 10.50 0.98 -13.06
N GLY A 35 11.07 -0.21 -12.90
CA GLY A 35 12.46 -0.48 -13.26
C GLY A 35 12.87 -1.92 -12.93
N LYS A 36 13.93 -2.42 -13.56
CA LYS A 36 14.53 -3.72 -13.18
C LYS A 36 15.27 -3.54 -11.85
N PRO A 37 14.94 -4.33 -10.81
CA PRO A 37 15.66 -4.26 -9.55
C PRO A 37 17.11 -4.72 -9.73
N ASP A 38 17.99 -4.21 -8.88
CA ASP A 38 19.37 -4.68 -8.79
C ASP A 38 19.36 -6.18 -8.47
N VAL A 39 19.92 -7.00 -9.37
CA VAL A 39 19.82 -8.47 -9.29
C VAL A 39 20.48 -9.01 -8.01
N PHE A 40 21.54 -8.36 -7.54
CA PHE A 40 22.24 -8.80 -6.33
C PHE A 40 21.40 -8.52 -5.08
N LEU A 41 20.80 -7.33 -5.00
CA LEU A 41 19.89 -7.00 -3.91
C LEU A 41 18.60 -7.83 -3.99
N ALA A 42 18.01 -7.99 -5.18
CA ALA A 42 16.78 -8.76 -5.36
C ALA A 42 16.93 -10.24 -4.98
N ALA A 43 18.14 -10.80 -5.05
CA ALA A 43 18.44 -12.15 -4.59
C ALA A 43 18.64 -12.27 -3.07
N ALA A 44 18.81 -11.15 -2.35
CA ALA A 44 19.12 -11.12 -0.92
C ALA A 44 17.87 -11.30 -0.01
N VAL A 45 16.98 -12.23 -0.38
CA VAL A 45 15.71 -12.48 0.32
C VAL A 45 15.94 -12.93 1.76
N ASP A 46 16.88 -13.83 1.99
CA ASP A 46 17.17 -14.34 3.35
C ASP A 46 17.73 -13.23 4.24
N PHE A 47 18.61 -12.38 3.69
CA PHE A 47 19.14 -11.22 4.41
C PHE A 47 18.02 -10.24 4.78
N ALA A 48 17.10 -9.97 3.84
CA ALA A 48 15.92 -9.15 4.11
C ALA A 48 15.05 -9.75 5.22
N ARG A 49 14.81 -11.07 5.19
CA ARG A 49 14.02 -11.78 6.21
C ARG A 49 14.69 -11.67 7.58
N THR A 50 15.98 -12.01 7.69
CA THR A 50 16.74 -11.92 8.95
C THR A 50 16.77 -10.48 9.49
N ALA A 51 16.82 -9.48 8.62
CA ALA A 51 16.73 -8.09 9.06
C ALA A 51 15.39 -7.78 9.75
N ILE A 52 14.27 -8.23 9.18
CA ILE A 52 12.94 -8.06 9.77
C ILE A 52 12.80 -8.84 11.08
N GLU A 53 13.38 -10.05 11.17
CA GLU A 53 13.44 -10.83 12.42
C GLU A 53 14.15 -10.09 13.57
N GLY A 54 14.95 -9.06 13.27
CA GLY A 54 15.56 -8.18 14.27
C GLY A 54 14.56 -7.25 14.98
N ILE A 55 13.36 -7.04 14.43
CA ILE A 55 12.34 -6.14 14.99
C ILE A 55 11.01 -6.82 15.31
N THR A 56 10.83 -8.09 14.95
CA THR A 56 9.59 -8.85 15.18
C THR A 56 9.87 -10.36 15.33
N ALA A 57 8.88 -11.12 15.79
CA ALA A 57 9.03 -12.57 15.90
C ALA A 57 9.03 -13.23 14.51
N PRO A 58 9.84 -14.29 14.27
CA PRO A 58 9.86 -14.99 12.98
C PRO A 58 8.50 -15.56 12.56
N SER A 59 7.61 -15.86 13.53
CA SER A 59 6.24 -16.31 13.30
C SER A 59 5.35 -15.26 12.64
N ASP A 60 5.66 -13.97 12.84
CA ASP A 60 4.88 -12.85 12.34
C ASP A 60 5.25 -12.50 10.89
N ILE A 61 6.28 -13.16 10.33
CA ILE A 61 6.78 -12.96 8.96
C ILE A 61 6.36 -14.14 8.07
N GLY A 62 5.50 -13.87 7.11
CA GLY A 62 4.99 -14.85 6.17
C GLY A 62 5.88 -15.08 4.95
N ALA A 63 5.23 -15.41 3.83
CA ALA A 63 5.92 -15.68 2.56
C ALA A 63 6.57 -14.41 1.98
N HIS A 64 7.67 -14.58 1.24
CA HIS A 64 8.20 -13.49 0.41
C HIS A 64 7.25 -13.25 -0.76
N LEU A 65 6.85 -12.00 -0.95
CA LEU A 65 5.84 -11.60 -1.93
C LEU A 65 6.47 -10.97 -3.17
N ALA A 66 7.46 -10.10 -2.99
CA ALA A 66 8.11 -9.40 -4.10
C ALA A 66 9.44 -8.76 -3.70
N ALA A 67 10.26 -8.46 -4.73
CA ALA A 67 11.37 -7.53 -4.65
C ALA A 67 11.11 -6.40 -5.66
N LYS A 68 11.01 -5.16 -5.19
CA LYS A 68 10.67 -3.97 -5.99
C LYS A 68 11.87 -3.03 -6.07
N SER A 69 12.08 -2.41 -7.23
CA SER A 69 13.11 -1.38 -7.39
C SER A 69 12.58 -0.04 -6.88
N GLU A 70 13.36 0.62 -6.02
CA GLU A 70 13.08 1.99 -5.52
C GLU A 70 14.02 3.04 -6.16
N GLY A 71 15.19 2.61 -6.62
CA GLY A 71 16.22 3.47 -7.19
C GLY A 71 17.48 2.70 -7.60
N ASP A 72 18.56 3.42 -7.90
CA ASP A 72 19.85 2.78 -8.16
C ASP A 72 20.35 2.09 -6.89
N ARG A 73 20.66 0.80 -6.99
CA ARG A 73 21.13 -0.05 -5.87
C ARG A 73 20.21 0.05 -4.64
N LEU A 74 18.91 0.14 -4.86
CA LEU A 74 17.90 0.22 -3.81
C LEU A 74 16.72 -0.69 -4.15
N VAL A 75 16.47 -1.69 -3.32
CA VAL A 75 15.44 -2.71 -3.53
C VAL A 75 14.65 -2.95 -2.25
N THR A 76 13.32 -2.91 -2.35
CA THR A 76 12.40 -3.24 -1.26
C THR A 76 11.94 -4.68 -1.38
N HIS A 77 12.25 -5.50 -0.38
CA HIS A 77 11.67 -6.83 -0.23
C HIS A 77 10.37 -6.74 0.56
N LEU A 78 9.33 -7.43 0.09
CA LEU A 78 8.03 -7.48 0.71
C LEU A 78 7.73 -8.89 1.19
N PHE A 79 7.21 -9.02 2.40
CA PHE A 79 6.75 -10.28 2.99
C PHE A 79 5.33 -10.11 3.53
N GLU A 80 4.56 -11.18 3.52
CA GLU A 80 3.24 -11.21 4.16
C GLU A 80 3.37 -10.92 5.67
N SER A 81 2.51 -10.05 6.21
CA SER A 81 2.38 -9.88 7.66
C SER A 81 1.43 -10.94 8.25
N LYS A 82 1.91 -11.65 9.26
CA LYS A 82 1.10 -12.53 10.12
C LYS A 82 0.86 -11.91 11.50
N LEU A 83 1.28 -10.67 11.70
CA LEU A 83 1.12 -9.95 12.96
C LEU A 83 -0.38 -9.67 13.21
N PRO A 84 -0.94 -10.05 14.37
CA PRO A 84 -2.32 -9.75 14.70
C PRO A 84 -2.64 -8.25 14.61
N GLY A 85 -3.77 -7.91 13.98
CA GLY A 85 -4.18 -6.52 13.73
C GLY A 85 -3.63 -5.91 12.43
N TYR A 86 -2.68 -6.56 11.77
CA TYR A 86 -2.06 -6.10 10.52
C TYR A 86 -2.40 -7.01 9.33
N GLN A 87 -3.60 -7.59 9.32
CA GLN A 87 -4.06 -8.43 8.22
C GLN A 87 -4.06 -7.64 6.90
N GLY A 88 -3.51 -8.27 5.85
CA GLY A 88 -3.34 -7.64 4.54
C GLY A 88 -2.15 -6.69 4.46
N TRP A 89 -1.51 -6.33 5.56
CA TRP A 89 -0.27 -5.55 5.51
C TRP A 89 0.93 -6.41 5.13
N GLN A 90 2.00 -5.76 4.72
CA GLN A 90 3.22 -6.39 4.26
C GLN A 90 4.40 -5.87 5.06
N TRP A 91 5.22 -6.76 5.60
CA TRP A 91 6.54 -6.39 6.09
C TRP A 91 7.40 -5.96 4.92
N TYR A 92 8.22 -4.94 5.12
CA TYR A 92 9.18 -4.51 4.14
C TYR A 92 10.59 -4.43 4.71
N ALA A 93 11.56 -4.71 3.85
CA ALA A 93 12.96 -4.41 4.09
C ALA A 93 13.55 -3.71 2.87
N VAL A 94 13.97 -2.46 3.05
CA VAL A 94 14.69 -1.70 2.03
C VAL A 94 16.17 -2.06 2.16
N LEU A 95 16.70 -2.70 1.12
CA LEU A 95 18.11 -3.07 1.02
C LEU A 95 18.83 -2.15 0.04
N THR A 96 20.06 -1.80 0.39
CA THR A 96 20.95 -0.99 -0.44
C THR A 96 22.38 -1.54 -0.42
N ARG A 97 23.22 -1.05 -1.33
CA ARG A 97 24.65 -1.33 -1.36
C ARG A 97 25.43 -0.14 -1.92
N ASN A 98 26.61 0.10 -1.38
CA ASN A 98 27.53 1.10 -1.93
C ASN A 98 27.99 0.72 -3.35
N SER A 99 28.36 1.74 -4.13
CA SER A 99 28.91 1.52 -5.47
C SER A 99 30.12 0.57 -5.43
N ARG A 100 30.14 -0.40 -6.34
CA ARG A 100 31.16 -1.48 -6.46
C ARG A 100 31.27 -2.43 -5.25
N SER A 101 30.52 -2.20 -4.17
CA SER A 101 30.45 -3.11 -3.04
C SER A 101 29.55 -4.32 -3.35
N LYS A 102 29.94 -5.46 -2.79
CA LYS A 102 29.13 -6.70 -2.70
C LYS A 102 28.50 -6.86 -1.31
N VAL A 103 28.64 -5.87 -0.44
CA VAL A 103 28.02 -5.89 0.89
C VAL A 103 26.62 -5.28 0.78
N VAL A 104 25.62 -6.04 1.22
CA VAL A 104 24.24 -5.59 1.36
C VAL A 104 24.07 -4.91 2.72
N THR A 105 23.36 -3.79 2.76
CA THR A 105 23.01 -3.06 3.98
C THR A 105 21.52 -2.79 4.04
N VAL A 106 20.97 -2.72 5.24
CA VAL A 106 19.57 -2.36 5.48
C VAL A 106 19.45 -0.85 5.57
N SER A 107 18.54 -0.25 4.81
CA SER A 107 18.18 1.17 4.92
C SER A 107 17.03 1.36 5.90
N GLU A 108 15.95 0.61 5.71
CA GLU A 108 14.69 0.78 6.43
C GLU A 108 13.97 -0.57 6.57
N LEU A 109 13.20 -0.73 7.65
CA LEU A 109 12.36 -1.89 7.93
C LEU A 109 11.02 -1.42 8.49
N GLY A 110 9.94 -2.15 8.23
CA GLY A 110 8.66 -1.87 8.87
C GLY A 110 7.48 -2.54 8.18
N LEU A 111 6.30 -1.94 8.33
CA LEU A 111 5.06 -2.41 7.73
C LEU A 111 4.53 -1.39 6.73
N LEU A 112 4.06 -1.89 5.60
CA LEU A 112 3.37 -1.11 4.57
C LEU A 112 1.98 -1.70 4.33
N PRO A 113 0.97 -0.84 4.13
CA PRO A 113 -0.33 -1.34 3.73
C PRO A 113 -0.31 -1.81 2.28
N SER A 114 -1.11 -2.82 1.98
CA SER A 114 -1.39 -3.30 0.63
C SER A 114 -2.84 -3.04 0.24
N GLU A 115 -3.24 -3.52 -0.94
CA GLU A 115 -4.63 -3.42 -1.40
C GLU A 115 -5.60 -4.17 -0.48
N ASP A 116 -5.15 -5.21 0.21
CA ASP A 116 -5.96 -6.01 1.11
C ASP A 116 -5.93 -5.50 2.56
N SER A 117 -5.16 -4.43 2.83
CA SER A 117 -5.04 -3.87 4.17
C SER A 117 -6.33 -3.17 4.63
N ILE A 118 -6.70 -3.46 5.87
CA ILE A 118 -7.64 -2.62 6.62
C ILE A 118 -6.90 -1.33 6.98
N LEU A 119 -7.42 -0.21 6.50
CA LEU A 119 -6.88 1.13 6.74
C LEU A 119 -7.80 1.91 7.68
N SER A 120 -7.19 2.85 8.42
CA SER A 120 -7.95 3.82 9.20
C SER A 120 -8.90 4.61 8.30
N PRO A 121 -10.07 5.03 8.81
CA PRO A 121 -10.85 6.07 8.16
C PRO A 121 -10.03 7.36 8.00
N GLU A 122 -10.51 8.23 7.13
CA GLU A 122 -9.97 9.58 6.95
C GLU A 122 -9.88 10.31 8.29
N TRP A 123 -8.80 11.06 8.47
CA TRP A 123 -8.61 11.82 9.70
C TRP A 123 -9.62 12.96 9.77
N VAL A 124 -10.34 13.04 10.89
CA VAL A 124 -11.29 14.12 11.18
C VAL A 124 -10.63 15.14 12.11
N PRO A 125 -10.68 16.46 11.87
CA PRO A 125 -10.16 17.46 12.80
C PRO A 125 -10.72 17.30 14.22
N TRP A 126 -9.89 17.54 15.25
CA TRP A 126 -10.33 17.40 16.64
C TRP A 126 -11.59 18.21 16.96
N ALA A 127 -11.67 19.45 16.47
CA ALA A 127 -12.84 20.33 16.68
C ALA A 127 -14.15 19.74 16.13
N GLU A 128 -14.08 18.87 15.12
CA GLU A 128 -15.23 18.18 14.53
C GLU A 128 -15.56 16.86 15.26
N ARG A 129 -14.67 16.38 16.13
CA ARG A 129 -14.89 15.18 16.96
C ARG A 129 -15.59 15.49 18.28
N VAL A 130 -15.44 16.73 18.79
CA VAL A 130 -16.03 17.17 20.06
C VAL A 130 -17.54 17.16 19.94
N ARG A 131 -18.18 16.41 20.82
CA ARG A 131 -19.64 16.38 20.91
C ARG A 131 -20.12 17.36 21.99
N PRO A 132 -21.35 17.87 21.90
CA PRO A 132 -21.90 18.75 22.93
C PRO A 132 -21.91 18.16 24.34
N GLU A 133 -21.95 16.84 24.48
CA GLU A 133 -21.84 16.15 25.76
C GLU A 133 -20.44 16.18 26.38
N ASP A 134 -19.38 16.31 25.58
CA ASP A 134 -17.98 16.32 26.06
C ASP A 134 -17.64 17.59 26.86
N SER A 135 -18.45 18.65 26.75
CA SER A 135 -18.30 19.89 27.53
C SER A 135 -19.15 19.93 28.81
N ARG A 136 -20.09 19.01 29.00
CA ARG A 136 -21.03 19.06 30.14
C ARG A 136 -20.41 18.62 31.47
N GLU A 137 -19.38 17.77 31.45
CA GLU A 137 -18.68 17.35 32.68
C GLU A 137 -17.92 18.51 33.36
N ALA A 138 -17.55 19.56 32.61
CA ALA A 138 -16.90 20.74 33.17
C ALA A 138 -17.87 21.70 33.88
N GLU A 139 -19.17 21.67 33.57
CA GLU A 139 -20.17 22.59 34.13
C GLU A 139 -20.70 22.12 35.50
N GLU A 140 -20.65 20.81 35.80
CA GLU A 140 -21.13 20.26 37.08
C GLU A 140 -20.13 20.43 38.24
N GLU A 141 -18.82 20.57 37.96
CA GLU A 141 -17.80 20.84 39.00
C GLU A 141 -17.71 22.33 39.41
N GLU A 142 -18.22 23.26 38.59
CA GLU A 142 -18.12 24.70 38.82
C GLU A 142 -19.40 25.32 39.43
N SER A 143 -20.24 24.51 40.08
CA SER A 143 -21.38 25.02 40.86
C SER A 143 -20.99 25.19 42.34
N PRO A 144 -20.56 26.39 42.81
CA PRO A 144 -20.47 26.66 44.23
C PRO A 144 -21.87 26.66 44.87
N ALA A 145 -21.94 26.11 46.09
CA ALA A 145 -23.11 26.03 46.94
C ALA A 145 -23.64 27.40 47.43
#